data_AF-A0A1I5ECF8-F1
#
_entry.id   AF-A0A1I5ECF8-F1
#
_cell.length_a   1.000
_cell.length_b   1.000
_cell.length_c   1.000
_cell.angle_alpha   90.00
_cell.angle_beta   90.00
_cell.angle_gamma   90.00
#
_symmetry.space_group_name_H-M   'P 1'
#
loop_
_entity.id
_entity.type
_entity.pdbx_description
1 polymer ?
#
loop_
_entity_poly.entity_id
_entity_poly.type
_entity_poly.pdbx_seq_one_letter_code
_entity_poly.pdbx_strand_id
1 'polypeptide(L)'
;MVTWLPPMLHSPARYDRATCENNGARGAFDAEVRARGLEPQHEITTERAEPPAAVAEALGLPTGEVNCLVRRRRLFASGIPVRLNASWFPLDIAEGTVLEEDGPVNVGGVKSALAELGYAQTRAREQIIPSRLPTEAEARALEISPERTVVEITHVGLTAEGRAVEVTVSVAPAHYVTAQYEFPLA
;
A
#
# COMPACT_ATOMS: atom_id res chain seq x y z
N MET A 1 -6.07 -11.56 24.36
CA MET A 1 -6.22 -12.04 22.97
C MET A 1 -7.25 -11.13 22.32
N VAL A 2 -6.83 -10.28 21.37
CA VAL A 2 -7.76 -9.39 20.66
C VAL A 2 -8.50 -10.27 19.66
N THR A 3 -9.79 -10.50 19.88
CA THR A 3 -10.63 -11.35 19.01
C THR A 3 -11.35 -10.55 17.93
N TRP A 4 -11.25 -9.22 17.98
CA TRP A 4 -11.90 -8.31 17.05
C TRP A 4 -11.12 -7.00 16.96
N LEU A 5 -10.85 -6.56 15.73
CA LEU A 5 -10.26 -5.26 15.44
C LEU A 5 -11.35 -4.35 14.84
N PRO A 6 -11.48 -3.09 15.29
CA PRO A 6 -12.37 -2.15 14.64
C PRO A 6 -11.91 -1.91 13.19
N PRO A 7 -12.85 -1.72 12.24
CA PRO A 7 -12.49 -1.41 10.87
C PRO A 7 -11.55 -0.21 10.76
N MET A 8 -10.66 -0.31 9.79
CA MET A 8 -9.75 0.73 9.36
C MET A 8 -10.39 1.57 8.26
N LEU A 9 -10.28 2.88 8.41
CA LEU A 9 -10.80 3.85 7.47
C LEU A 9 -9.89 3.93 6.25
N HIS A 10 -10.47 3.74 5.08
CA HIS A 10 -9.85 4.03 3.81
C HIS A 10 -10.47 5.31 3.25
N SER A 11 -9.71 6.40 3.33
CA SER A 11 -10.09 7.70 2.77
C SER A 11 -8.86 8.39 2.17
N PRO A 12 -9.03 9.36 1.25
CA PRO A 12 -7.90 10.11 0.68
C PRO A 12 -7.03 10.80 1.73
N ALA A 13 -7.62 11.23 2.85
CA ALA A 13 -6.92 11.87 3.97
C ALA A 13 -5.80 11.02 4.57
N ARG A 14 -5.82 9.69 4.36
CA ARG A 14 -4.74 8.79 4.79
C ARG A 14 -3.40 9.09 4.10
N TYR A 15 -3.41 9.73 2.93
CA TYR A 15 -2.21 10.10 2.18
C TYR A 15 -1.69 11.49 2.53
N ASP A 16 -2.39 12.24 3.39
CA ASP A 16 -1.89 13.52 3.87
C ASP A 16 -0.54 13.30 4.58
N ARG A 17 0.45 14.10 4.20
CA ARG A 17 1.80 14.04 4.73
C ARG A 17 1.80 14.21 6.25
N ALA A 18 1.00 15.14 6.76
CA ALA A 18 0.83 15.35 8.20
C ALA A 18 0.34 14.07 8.89
N THR A 19 -0.60 13.35 8.29
CA THR A 19 -1.10 12.06 8.81
C THR A 19 -0.02 10.97 8.76
N CYS A 20 0.76 10.91 7.68
CA CYS A 20 1.80 9.89 7.50
C CYS A 20 3.04 10.07 8.38
N GLU A 21 3.36 11.31 8.77
CA GLU A 21 4.53 11.67 9.58
C GLU A 21 4.21 11.86 11.07
N ASN A 22 2.93 11.95 11.44
CA ASN A 22 2.50 12.23 12.82
C ASN A 22 3.09 11.22 13.82
N ASN A 23 3.61 11.72 14.94
CA ASN A 23 4.21 10.92 16.03
C ASN A 23 5.28 9.91 15.57
N GLY A 24 6.05 10.24 14.52
CA GLY A 24 7.09 9.35 13.99
C GLY A 24 6.55 8.14 13.23
N ALA A 25 5.29 8.20 12.77
CA ALA A 25 4.69 7.15 11.97
C ALA A 25 5.48 6.91 10.67
N ARG A 26 5.57 5.63 10.29
CA ARG A 26 6.23 5.19 9.05
C ARG A 26 5.21 5.03 7.93
N GLY A 27 4.29 5.99 7.85
CA GLY A 27 3.17 6.04 6.89
C GLY A 27 1.79 5.83 7.52
N ALA A 28 0.78 5.90 6.65
CA ALA A 28 -0.64 5.92 7.03
C ALA A 28 -1.11 4.76 7.92
N PHE A 29 -0.61 3.55 7.68
CA PHE A 29 -0.99 2.37 8.45
C PHE A 29 -0.55 2.47 9.92
N ASP A 30 0.70 2.87 10.14
CA ASP A 30 1.27 3.06 11.48
C ASP A 30 0.46 4.07 12.31
N ALA A 31 0.16 5.21 11.69
CA ALA A 31 -0.64 6.25 12.33
C ALA A 31 -2.05 5.74 12.67
N GLU A 32 -2.68 5.03 11.74
CA GLU A 32 -4.03 4.49 11.86
C GLU A 32 -4.17 3.43 12.97
N VAL A 33 -3.17 2.55 13.09
CA VAL A 33 -3.11 1.50 14.11
C VAL A 33 -2.83 2.11 15.50
N ARG A 34 -1.84 3.00 15.60
CA ARG A 34 -1.51 3.67 16.87
C ARG A 34 -2.67 4.53 17.40
N ALA A 35 -3.40 5.21 16.53
CA ALA A 35 -4.59 6.00 16.91
C ALA A 35 -5.69 5.14 17.57
N ARG A 36 -5.67 3.82 17.36
CA ARG A 36 -6.59 2.85 17.97
C ARG A 36 -6.02 2.18 19.23
N GLY A 37 -4.85 2.61 19.72
CA GLY A 37 -4.17 2.01 20.86
C GLY A 37 -3.59 0.61 20.57
N LEU A 38 -3.35 0.32 19.29
CA LEU A 38 -2.80 -0.96 18.83
C LEU A 38 -1.33 -0.80 18.40
N GLU A 39 -0.62 -1.92 18.26
CA GLU A 39 0.79 -1.92 17.86
C GLU A 39 0.96 -2.32 16.39
N PRO A 40 1.53 -1.44 15.53
CA PRO A 40 1.80 -1.79 14.14
C PRO A 40 3.06 -2.64 14.00
N GLN A 41 3.00 -3.69 13.19
CA GLN A 41 4.18 -4.48 12.80
C GLN A 41 4.16 -4.74 11.30
N HIS A 42 5.34 -4.92 10.71
CA HIS A 42 5.54 -5.07 9.27
C HIS A 42 6.52 -6.21 9.02
N GLU A 43 6.15 -7.13 8.14
CA GLU A 43 7.10 -8.02 7.45
C GLU A 43 7.27 -7.48 6.04
N ILE A 44 8.52 -7.22 5.62
CA ILE A 44 8.83 -6.52 4.37
C ILE A 44 9.83 -7.33 3.57
N THR A 45 9.54 -7.48 2.27
CA THR A 45 10.49 -8.02 1.30
C THR A 45 10.50 -7.14 0.05
N THR A 46 11.63 -7.10 -0.61
CA THR A 46 11.84 -6.43 -1.89
C THR A 46 12.43 -7.40 -2.89
N GLU A 47 12.03 -7.24 -4.16
CA GLU A 47 12.69 -7.93 -5.26
C GLU A 47 12.49 -7.14 -6.55
N ARG A 48 13.42 -7.28 -7.49
CA ARG A 48 13.19 -6.86 -8.87
C ARG A 48 12.34 -7.94 -9.55
N ALA A 49 11.24 -7.56 -10.17
CA ALA A 49 10.30 -8.50 -10.75
C ALA A 49 9.64 -7.95 -12.02
N GLU A 50 9.10 -8.88 -12.81
CA GLU A 50 8.13 -8.56 -13.86
C GLU A 50 6.81 -8.13 -13.19
N PRO A 51 6.31 -6.91 -13.45
CA PRO A 51 5.01 -6.49 -12.94
C PRO A 51 3.87 -7.25 -13.63
N PRO A 52 2.76 -7.55 -12.93
CA PRO A 52 1.53 -8.00 -13.58
C PRO A 52 1.12 -7.03 -14.70
N ALA A 53 0.51 -7.54 -15.77
CA ALA A 53 0.20 -6.74 -16.96
C ALA A 53 -0.56 -5.43 -16.65
N ALA A 54 -1.56 -5.48 -15.77
CA ALA A 54 -2.31 -4.29 -15.35
C ALA A 54 -1.47 -3.26 -14.57
N VAL A 55 -0.46 -3.72 -13.83
CA VAL A 55 0.50 -2.86 -13.13
C VAL A 55 1.48 -2.23 -14.13
N ALA A 56 1.99 -3.02 -15.08
CA ALA A 56 2.85 -2.53 -16.16
C ALA A 56 2.15 -1.44 -16.97
N GLU A 57 0.90 -1.69 -17.37
CA GLU A 57 0.05 -0.72 -18.08
C GLU A 57 -0.15 0.56 -17.28
N ALA A 58 -0.49 0.45 -16.00
CA ALA A 58 -0.68 1.61 -15.12
C ALA A 58 0.61 2.42 -14.90
N LEU A 59 1.78 1.78 -14.94
CA LEU A 59 3.10 2.41 -14.88
C LEU A 59 3.60 2.92 -16.24
N GLY A 60 2.95 2.56 -17.34
CA GLY A 60 3.43 2.88 -18.70
C GLY A 60 4.69 2.11 -19.09
N LEU A 61 4.86 0.89 -18.58
CA LEU A 61 6.03 0.04 -18.82
C LEU A 61 5.73 -1.11 -19.79
N PRO A 62 6.74 -1.65 -20.48
CA PRO A 62 6.61 -2.90 -21.24
C PRO A 62 6.16 -4.07 -20.35
N THR A 63 5.33 -4.96 -20.90
CA THR A 63 4.95 -6.23 -20.27
C THR A 63 5.96 -7.33 -20.61
N GLY A 64 6.13 -8.34 -19.75
CA GLY A 64 7.00 -9.51 -20.06
C GLY A 64 8.47 -9.32 -19.71
N GLU A 65 8.82 -8.26 -18.97
CA GLU A 65 10.21 -7.94 -18.62
C GLU A 65 10.34 -7.55 -17.15
N VAL A 66 11.49 -7.87 -16.54
CA VAL A 66 11.84 -7.42 -15.18
C VAL A 66 12.25 -5.95 -15.25
N ASN A 67 11.27 -5.06 -15.07
CA ASN A 67 11.44 -3.61 -15.16
C ASN A 67 10.87 -2.84 -13.95
N CYS A 68 10.46 -3.57 -12.91
CA CYS A 68 10.01 -2.98 -11.64
C CYS A 68 10.78 -3.53 -10.44
N LEU A 69 10.89 -2.69 -9.41
CA LEU A 69 11.05 -3.15 -8.03
C LEU A 69 9.65 -3.37 -7.44
N VAL A 70 9.43 -4.51 -6.79
CA VAL A 70 8.25 -4.74 -5.94
C VAL A 70 8.66 -4.83 -4.49
N ARG A 71 7.99 -4.04 -3.66
CA ARG A 71 8.12 -4.05 -2.21
C ARG A 71 6.84 -4.59 -1.60
N ARG A 72 6.91 -5.83 -1.11
CA ARG A 72 5.79 -6.52 -0.46
C ARG A 72 5.81 -6.28 1.03
N ARG A 73 4.63 -6.04 1.59
CA ARG A 73 4.44 -5.80 3.03
C ARG A 73 3.27 -6.62 3.52
N ARG A 74 3.50 -7.39 4.58
CA ARG A 74 2.44 -7.96 5.40
C ARG A 74 2.33 -7.11 6.67
N LEU A 75 1.16 -6.51 6.86
CA LEU A 75 0.91 -5.49 7.86
C LEU A 75 0.06 -6.06 8.98
N PHE A 76 0.50 -5.87 10.22
CA PHE A 76 -0.13 -6.42 11.41
C PHE A 76 -0.58 -5.32 12.37
N ALA A 77 -1.71 -5.58 13.04
CA ALA A 77 -2.18 -4.79 14.16
C ALA A 77 -2.27 -5.68 15.40
N SER A 78 -1.38 -5.44 16.38
CA SER A 78 -1.25 -6.24 17.60
C SER A 78 -1.14 -7.75 17.33
N GLY A 79 -0.30 -8.11 16.35
CA GLY A 79 -0.02 -9.49 15.94
C GLY A 79 -1.02 -10.11 14.95
N ILE A 80 -2.10 -9.41 14.58
CA ILE A 80 -3.09 -9.92 13.61
C ILE A 80 -2.75 -9.37 12.22
N PRO A 81 -2.57 -10.22 11.18
CA PRO A 81 -2.36 -9.75 9.81
C PRO A 81 -3.63 -9.13 9.25
N VAL A 82 -3.59 -7.83 8.95
CA VAL A 82 -4.77 -7.05 8.54
C VAL A 82 -4.71 -6.54 7.11
N ARG A 83 -3.53 -6.53 6.49
CA ARG A 83 -3.35 -6.06 5.12
C ARG A 83 -2.09 -6.61 4.47
N LEU A 84 -2.18 -6.91 3.18
CA LEU A 84 -1.05 -7.18 2.30
C LEU A 84 -0.93 -6.01 1.33
N ASN A 85 0.29 -5.53 1.10
CA ASN A 85 0.56 -4.55 0.05
C ASN A 85 1.66 -5.09 -0.87
N ALA A 86 1.49 -4.91 -2.18
CA ALA A 86 2.56 -5.01 -3.16
C ALA A 86 2.71 -3.65 -3.85
N SER A 87 3.77 -2.92 -3.52
CA SER A 87 4.08 -1.62 -4.10
C SER A 87 5.13 -1.80 -5.20
N TRP A 88 4.79 -1.40 -6.41
CA TRP A 88 5.60 -1.52 -7.61
C TRP A 88 6.12 -0.16 -8.03
N PHE A 89 7.41 -0.11 -8.32
CA PHE A 89 8.13 1.10 -8.75
C PHE A 89 8.92 0.78 -10.02
N PRO A 90 8.89 1.66 -11.04
CA PRO A 90 9.80 1.55 -12.18
C PRO A 90 11.26 1.46 -11.73
N LEU A 91 12.06 0.56 -12.33
CA LEU A 91 13.47 0.40 -11.93
C LEU A 91 14.31 1.67 -12.18
N ASP A 92 13.98 2.47 -13.18
CA ASP A 92 14.66 3.75 -13.43
C ASP A 92 14.44 4.79 -12.33
N ILE A 93 13.50 4.53 -11.40
CA ILE A 93 13.29 5.30 -10.17
C ILE A 93 13.91 4.61 -8.97
N ALA A 94 13.72 3.30 -8.85
CA ALA A 94 13.97 2.58 -7.61
C ALA A 94 15.39 2.03 -7.47
N GLU A 95 16.09 1.76 -8.58
CA GLU A 95 17.43 1.15 -8.57
C GLU A 95 18.46 2.02 -7.83
N GLY A 96 19.20 1.40 -6.92
CA GLY A 96 20.25 2.07 -6.15
C GLY A 96 19.72 3.03 -5.08
N THR A 97 18.44 2.94 -4.73
CA THR A 97 17.80 3.80 -3.73
C THR A 97 17.41 3.03 -2.48
N VAL A 98 17.00 3.76 -1.43
CA VAL A 98 16.45 3.22 -0.18
C VAL A 98 15.21 2.33 -0.39
N LEU A 99 14.57 2.38 -1.58
CA LEU A 99 13.42 1.54 -1.89
C LEU A 99 13.79 0.05 -2.01
N GLU A 100 15.05 -0.27 -2.37
CA GLU A 100 15.56 -1.65 -2.47
C GLU A 100 15.86 -2.29 -1.10
N GLU A 101 15.69 -1.56 0.00
CA GLU A 101 15.97 -2.10 1.33
C GLU A 101 14.81 -2.93 1.88
N ASP A 102 15.14 -4.13 2.38
CA ASP A 102 14.25 -5.04 3.13
C ASP A 102 13.97 -4.54 4.56
N GLY A 103 13.65 -3.25 4.67
CA GLY A 103 13.45 -2.57 5.93
C GLY A 103 12.56 -1.34 5.77
N PRO A 104 12.10 -0.72 6.87
CA PRO A 104 11.31 0.50 6.80
C PRO A 104 12.12 1.62 6.11
N VAL A 105 11.55 2.22 5.07
CA VAL A 105 12.27 3.16 4.19
C VAL A 105 12.76 4.40 4.93
N ASN A 106 11.85 5.23 5.48
CA ASN A 106 12.13 6.46 6.24
C ASN A 106 10.88 6.87 7.05
N VAL A 107 10.99 7.91 7.89
CA VAL A 107 9.81 8.61 8.46
C VAL A 107 8.95 9.15 7.31
N GLY A 108 7.62 8.97 7.38
CA GLY A 108 6.71 9.29 6.26
C GLY A 108 6.62 8.20 5.16
N GLY A 109 7.53 7.23 5.17
CA GLY A 109 7.47 6.03 4.32
C GLY A 109 7.77 6.30 2.84
N VAL A 110 7.19 5.45 1.97
CA VAL A 110 7.46 5.44 0.52
C VAL A 110 7.17 6.80 -0.15
N LYS A 111 6.12 7.51 0.28
CA LYS A 111 5.74 8.79 -0.35
C LYS A 111 6.81 9.86 -0.14
N SER A 112 7.35 9.95 1.08
CA SER A 112 8.44 10.88 1.40
C SER A 112 9.73 10.51 0.68
N ALA A 113 10.08 9.21 0.63
CA ALA A 113 11.24 8.74 -0.12
C ALA A 113 11.15 9.07 -1.62
N LEU A 114 10.00 8.86 -2.25
CA LEU A 114 9.81 9.25 -3.66
C LEU A 114 9.93 10.77 -3.85
N ALA A 115 9.41 11.58 -2.92
CA ALA A 115 9.57 13.03 -3.00
C ALA A 115 11.03 13.48 -2.89
N GLU A 116 11.82 12.86 -2.00
CA GLU A 116 13.27 13.11 -1.86
C GLU A 116 14.06 12.73 -3.11
N LEU A 117 13.61 11.70 -3.84
CA LEU A 117 14.16 11.28 -5.13
C LEU A 117 13.71 12.18 -6.31
N GLY A 118 12.91 13.22 -6.07
CA GLY A 118 12.39 14.12 -7.10
C GLY A 118 11.10 13.65 -7.78
N TYR A 119 10.46 12.61 -7.25
CA TYR A 119 9.25 11.98 -7.77
C TYR A 119 8.03 12.20 -6.85
N ALA A 120 7.89 13.42 -6.33
CA ALA A 120 6.79 13.78 -5.46
C ALA A 120 5.44 13.53 -6.13
N GLN A 121 4.59 12.74 -5.48
CA GLN A 121 3.25 12.44 -5.96
C GLN A 121 2.31 13.59 -5.60
N THR A 122 1.65 14.16 -6.61
CA THR A 122 0.68 15.27 -6.45
C THR A 122 -0.75 14.83 -6.71
N ARG A 123 -0.94 13.70 -7.39
CA ARG A 123 -2.24 13.09 -7.64
C ARG A 123 -2.17 11.59 -7.37
N ALA A 124 -3.28 11.05 -6.91
CA ALA A 124 -3.49 9.61 -6.85
C ALA A 124 -4.79 9.24 -7.54
N ARG A 125 -4.81 8.04 -8.14
CA ARG A 125 -6.03 7.37 -8.59
C ARG A 125 -6.16 6.06 -7.85
N GLU A 126 -7.37 5.76 -7.37
CA GLU A 126 -7.66 4.49 -6.72
C GLU A 126 -8.78 3.76 -7.45
N GLN A 127 -8.61 2.45 -7.59
CA GLN A 127 -9.64 1.52 -8.02
C GLN A 127 -9.88 0.52 -6.89
N ILE A 128 -11.14 0.34 -6.51
CA ILE A 128 -11.52 -0.53 -5.39
C ILE A 128 -12.41 -1.65 -5.92
N ILE A 129 -12.00 -2.90 -5.69
CA ILE A 129 -12.86 -4.07 -5.81
C ILE A 129 -13.39 -4.36 -4.41
N PRO A 130 -14.67 -4.07 -4.13
CA PRO A 130 -15.20 -4.05 -2.77
C PRO A 130 -15.25 -5.45 -2.14
N SER A 131 -15.33 -6.50 -2.96
CA SER A 131 -15.42 -7.88 -2.49
C SER A 131 -15.00 -8.85 -3.60
N ARG A 132 -14.01 -9.68 -3.31
CA ARG A 132 -13.68 -10.91 -4.07
C ARG A 132 -13.20 -12.01 -3.12
N LEU A 133 -13.18 -13.26 -3.59
CA LEU A 133 -12.50 -14.33 -2.84
C LEU A 133 -10.98 -14.09 -2.85
N PRO A 134 -10.28 -14.41 -1.76
CA PRO A 134 -8.83 -14.36 -1.72
C PRO A 134 -8.23 -15.48 -2.58
N THR A 135 -7.02 -15.25 -3.09
CA THR A 135 -6.19 -16.36 -3.55
C THR A 135 -5.73 -17.21 -2.36
N GLU A 136 -5.26 -18.43 -2.63
CA GLU A 136 -4.76 -19.30 -1.57
C GLU A 136 -3.57 -18.68 -0.81
N ALA A 137 -2.69 -17.96 -1.53
CA ALA A 137 -1.56 -17.24 -0.93
C ALA A 137 -2.03 -16.07 -0.05
N GLU A 138 -3.03 -15.31 -0.50
CA GLU A 138 -3.62 -14.22 0.28
C GLU A 138 -4.32 -14.75 1.54
N ALA A 139 -5.10 -15.82 1.43
CA ALA A 139 -5.80 -16.43 2.57
C ALA A 139 -4.83 -16.92 3.63
N ARG A 140 -3.74 -17.59 3.22
CA ARG A 140 -2.65 -17.99 4.12
C ARG A 140 -1.97 -16.80 4.78
N ALA A 141 -1.57 -15.80 4.00
CA ALA A 141 -0.87 -14.64 4.53
C ALA A 141 -1.76 -13.75 5.41
N LEU A 142 -3.06 -13.70 5.17
CA LEU A 142 -4.01 -12.97 6.03
C LEU A 142 -4.57 -13.82 7.17
N GLU A 143 -4.21 -15.11 7.26
CA GLU A 143 -4.72 -16.04 8.27
C GLU A 143 -6.26 -16.06 8.34
N ILE A 144 -6.91 -15.99 7.18
CA ILE A 144 -8.36 -16.02 7.02
C ILE A 144 -8.83 -17.30 6.33
N SER A 145 -10.08 -17.69 6.57
CA SER A 145 -10.74 -18.72 5.76
C SER A 145 -10.80 -18.27 4.29
N PRO A 146 -10.60 -19.19 3.31
CA PRO A 146 -10.73 -18.89 1.89
C PRO A 146 -12.17 -18.48 1.49
N GLU A 147 -13.16 -18.69 2.35
CA GLU A 147 -14.55 -18.26 2.16
C GLU A 147 -14.79 -16.81 2.61
N ARG A 148 -13.82 -16.18 3.29
CA ARG A 148 -13.91 -14.79 3.73
C ARG A 148 -13.41 -13.87 2.62
N THR A 149 -14.27 -12.95 2.19
CA THR A 149 -13.93 -12.02 1.12
C THR A 149 -12.89 -11.00 1.56
N VAL A 150 -12.13 -10.55 0.56
CA VAL A 150 -11.17 -9.45 0.68
C VAL A 150 -11.62 -8.27 -0.16
N VAL A 151 -11.21 -7.08 0.29
CA VAL A 151 -11.21 -5.88 -0.54
C VAL A 151 -9.85 -5.81 -1.25
N GLU A 152 -9.84 -5.42 -2.51
CA GLU A 152 -8.63 -5.08 -3.24
C GLU A 152 -8.65 -3.61 -3.62
N ILE A 153 -7.55 -2.91 -3.39
CA ILE A 153 -7.39 -1.49 -3.68
C ILE A 153 -6.12 -1.32 -4.49
N THR A 154 -6.26 -0.85 -5.71
CA THR A 154 -5.13 -0.46 -6.57
C THR A 154 -4.98 1.04 -6.51
N HIS A 155 -3.87 1.49 -5.96
CA HIS A 155 -3.49 2.90 -5.84
C HIS A 155 -2.38 3.23 -6.83
N VAL A 156 -2.58 4.24 -7.68
CA VAL A 156 -1.58 4.74 -8.63
C VAL A 156 -1.17 6.15 -8.21
N GLY A 157 0.11 6.32 -7.87
CA GLY A 157 0.70 7.61 -7.51
C GLY A 157 1.33 8.30 -8.71
N LEU A 158 0.95 9.57 -8.93
CA LEU A 158 1.31 10.34 -10.13
C LEU A 158 2.03 11.64 -9.74
N THR A 159 3.08 12.01 -10.49
CA THR A 159 3.74 13.33 -10.37
C THR A 159 2.89 14.44 -10.98
N ALA A 160 3.31 15.70 -10.82
CA ALA A 160 2.65 16.86 -11.43
C ALA A 160 2.62 16.78 -12.96
N GLU A 161 3.62 16.17 -13.57
CA GLU A 161 3.75 15.93 -15.01
C GLU A 161 2.90 14.74 -15.48
N GLY A 162 2.21 14.05 -14.56
CA GLY A 162 1.36 12.90 -14.86
C GLY A 162 2.10 11.57 -14.97
N ARG A 163 3.39 11.50 -14.61
CA ARG A 163 4.15 10.25 -14.60
C ARG A 163 3.68 9.36 -13.45
N ALA A 164 3.34 8.11 -13.74
CA ALA A 164 3.11 7.09 -12.72
C ALA A 164 4.45 6.63 -12.13
N VAL A 165 4.60 6.78 -10.82
CA VAL A 165 5.86 6.48 -10.11
C VAL A 165 5.70 5.36 -9.09
N GLU A 166 4.46 5.00 -8.78
CA GLU A 166 4.13 3.90 -7.88
C GLU A 166 2.76 3.33 -8.23
N VAL A 167 2.67 2.00 -8.22
CA VAL A 167 1.38 1.28 -8.17
C VAL A 167 1.39 0.38 -6.95
N THR A 168 0.46 0.60 -6.02
CA THR A 168 0.29 -0.30 -4.86
C THR A 168 -1.01 -1.07 -4.98
N VAL A 169 -0.91 -2.40 -5.01
CA VAL A 169 -2.06 -3.30 -4.86
C VAL A 169 -2.15 -3.70 -3.39
N SER A 170 -3.25 -3.32 -2.74
CA SER A 170 -3.52 -3.63 -1.33
C SER A 170 -4.66 -4.63 -1.22
N VAL A 171 -4.49 -5.66 -0.40
CA VAL A 171 -5.51 -6.66 -0.11
C VAL A 171 -5.74 -6.73 1.39
N ALA A 172 -6.99 -6.65 1.83
CA ALA A 172 -7.34 -6.75 3.24
C ALA A 172 -8.67 -7.52 3.42
N PRO A 173 -8.86 -8.25 4.52
CA PRO A 173 -10.16 -8.84 4.85
C PRO A 173 -11.24 -7.76 4.81
N ALA A 174 -12.34 -7.99 4.07
CA ALA A 174 -13.30 -6.94 3.76
C ALA A 174 -13.93 -6.30 5.01
N HIS A 175 -14.13 -7.08 6.07
CA HIS A 175 -14.67 -6.62 7.35
C HIS A 175 -13.74 -5.68 8.14
N TYR A 176 -12.46 -5.55 7.75
CA TYR A 176 -11.52 -4.60 8.35
C TYR A 176 -11.42 -3.29 7.58
N VAL A 177 -12.16 -3.09 6.48
CA VAL A 177 -12.04 -1.88 5.67
C VAL A 177 -13.38 -1.16 5.56
N THR A 178 -13.37 0.13 5.87
CA THR A 178 -14.48 1.04 5.61
C THR A 178 -13.99 2.13 4.67
N ALA A 179 -14.59 2.25 3.49
CA ALA A 179 -14.29 3.34 2.57
C ALA A 179 -15.21 4.54 2.87
N GLN A 180 -14.65 5.72 3.06
CA GLN A 180 -15.42 6.95 3.33
C GLN A 180 -14.87 8.10 2.49
N TYR A 181 -15.77 8.82 1.84
CA TYR A 181 -15.46 9.95 0.99
C TYR A 181 -16.34 11.14 1.31
N GLU A 182 -15.74 12.32 1.26
CA GLU A 182 -16.42 13.60 1.22
C GLU A 182 -15.96 14.28 -0.08
N PHE A 183 -16.90 14.78 -0.87
CA PHE A 183 -16.59 15.43 -2.14
C PHE A 183 -17.56 16.58 -2.41
N PRO A 184 -17.09 17.67 -3.02
CA PRO A 184 -17.96 18.77 -3.42
C PRO A 184 -18.90 18.31 -4.54
N LEU A 185 -20.13 18.83 -4.51
CA LEU A 185 -21.14 18.60 -5.56
C LEU A 185 -21.26 19.76 -6.55
N ALA A 186 -20.49 20.83 -6.34
CA ALA A 186 -20.56 22.10 -7.08
C ALA A 186 -19.16 22.59 -7.43
#